data_AF-A0A7W1JRE1-F1
#
_entry.id   AF-A0A7W1JRE1-F1
#
_cell.length_a   1.000
_cell.length_b   1.000
_cell.length_c   1.000
_cell.angle_alpha   90.00
_cell.angle_beta   90.00
_cell.angle_gamma   90.00
#
_symmetry.space_group_name_H-M   'P 1'
#
loop_
_entity.id
_entity.type
_entity.pdbx_description
1 polymer ?
#
loop_
_entity_poly.entity_id
_entity_poly.type
_entity_poly.pdbx_seq_one_letter_code
_entity_poly.pdbx_strand_id
1 'polypeptide(L)'
;MTSEDRKLLFIQGDISGAMGAILYYWPIFFKFRLRENPGYDYATLFRPNVDNAVQAIAQADAFIYYGHGNSGGIWLRHRSGSSMSQRLAAAEVRQIAEERKQMGKGPLNFVQIAGCDTLRDQEWIDAWLEVAMEVRGFDEVTYNWRRPFRIPKEKRFRRPSS
;
A
#
# COMPACT_ATOMS: atom_id res chain seq x y z
N MET A 1 -16.43 -10.54 17.98
CA MET A 1 -15.18 -9.75 17.86
C MET A 1 -15.49 -8.33 18.29
N THR A 2 -15.11 -7.98 19.53
CA THR A 2 -15.08 -6.58 19.98
C THR A 2 -14.02 -5.83 19.16
N SER A 3 -14.21 -4.53 18.93
CA SER A 3 -13.41 -3.74 17.99
C SER A 3 -11.98 -3.42 18.45
N GLU A 4 -11.42 -4.17 19.40
CA GLU A 4 -10.25 -3.74 20.18
C GLU A 4 -8.89 -4.25 19.66
N ASP A 5 -8.82 -5.03 18.57
CA ASP A 5 -7.53 -5.59 18.10
C ASP A 5 -7.28 -5.50 16.58
N ARG A 6 -7.97 -4.61 15.85
CA ARG A 6 -7.75 -4.51 14.39
C ARG A 6 -6.47 -3.75 14.08
N LYS A 7 -5.52 -4.37 13.37
CA LYS A 7 -4.22 -3.77 13.04
C LYS A 7 -4.22 -3.11 11.66
N LEU A 8 -3.98 -1.80 11.61
CA LEU A 8 -3.73 -1.02 10.41
C LEU A 8 -2.22 -0.82 10.22
N LEU A 9 -1.68 -1.37 9.15
CA LEU A 9 -0.28 -1.17 8.80
C LEU A 9 -0.12 0.02 7.85
N PHE A 10 0.66 1.01 8.27
CA PHE A 10 1.19 2.04 7.39
C PHE A 10 2.58 1.66 6.88
N ILE A 11 2.80 1.72 5.57
CA ILE A 11 4.13 1.60 4.98
C ILE A 11 4.46 2.89 4.25
N GLN A 12 5.53 3.54 4.68
CA GLN A 12 6.20 4.56 3.87
C GLN A 12 7.26 3.86 3.03
N GLY A 13 7.03 3.76 1.73
CA GLY A 13 7.96 3.17 0.79
C GLY A 13 9.10 4.10 0.39
N ASP A 14 9.67 3.81 -0.77
CA ASP A 14 10.67 4.64 -1.40
C ASP A 14 10.04 5.94 -1.89
N ILE A 15 10.68 7.06 -1.55
CA ILE A 15 10.28 8.41 -1.95
C ILE A 15 11.50 9.19 -2.44
N SER A 16 12.60 8.49 -2.75
CA SER A 16 13.79 9.09 -3.35
C SER A 16 13.45 9.73 -4.70
N GLY A 17 14.15 10.82 -5.06
CA GLY A 17 13.95 11.48 -6.36
C GLY A 17 12.62 12.21 -6.50
N ALA A 18 11.66 12.00 -5.59
CA ALA A 18 10.55 12.90 -5.42
C ALA A 18 11.08 14.26 -4.92
N MET A 19 10.99 15.29 -5.77
CA MET A 19 11.30 16.67 -5.36
C MET A 19 10.58 16.97 -4.04
N GLY A 20 11.26 17.66 -3.11
CA GLY A 20 11.01 17.63 -1.65
C GLY A 20 9.56 17.77 -1.13
N ALA A 21 8.60 18.19 -1.96
CA ALA A 21 7.18 18.22 -1.65
C ALA A 21 6.62 16.87 -1.13
N ILE A 22 6.98 15.72 -1.72
CA ILE A 22 6.46 14.40 -1.28
C ILE A 22 6.95 14.03 0.13
N LEU A 23 8.16 14.43 0.52
CA LEU A 23 8.66 14.25 1.89
C LEU A 23 7.81 15.01 2.92
N TYR A 24 7.33 16.20 2.58
CA TYR A 24 6.52 17.03 3.48
C TYR A 24 5.06 16.59 3.58
N TYR A 25 4.53 15.84 2.61
CA TYR A 25 3.13 15.41 2.62
C TYR A 25 2.88 14.17 3.46
N TRP A 26 3.89 13.36 3.76
CA TRP A 26 3.71 12.13 4.55
C TRP A 26 3.04 12.38 5.92
N PRO A 27 3.48 13.32 6.78
CA PRO A 27 2.83 13.56 8.07
C PRO A 27 1.37 13.99 7.95
N ILE A 28 1.04 14.74 6.89
CA ILE A 28 -0.32 15.19 6.60
C ILE A 28 -1.16 13.98 6.17
N PHE A 29 -0.69 13.24 5.16
CA PHE A 29 -1.31 12.02 4.66
C PHE A 29 -1.58 11.03 5.80
N PHE A 30 -0.57 10.73 6.61
CA PHE A 30 -0.67 9.82 7.75
C PHE A 30 -1.79 10.25 8.72
N LYS A 31 -1.80 11.52 9.14
CA LYS A 31 -2.84 12.03 10.06
C LYS A 31 -4.25 11.96 9.47
N PHE A 32 -4.41 12.29 8.19
CA PHE A 32 -5.72 12.19 7.53
C PHE A 32 -6.19 10.74 7.43
N ARG A 33 -5.33 9.83 6.98
CA ARG A 33 -5.68 8.40 6.85
C ARG A 33 -5.94 7.73 8.19
N LEU A 34 -5.21 8.11 9.24
CA LEU A 34 -5.50 7.62 10.59
C LEU A 34 -6.90 8.04 11.05
N ARG A 35 -7.29 9.30 10.81
CA ARG A 35 -8.63 9.81 11.16
C ARG A 35 -9.76 9.15 10.39
N GLU A 36 -9.52 8.77 9.13
CA GLU A 36 -10.52 8.08 8.28
C GLU A 36 -10.75 6.60 8.69
N ASN A 37 -9.86 6.02 9.50
CA ASN A 37 -9.93 4.62 9.89
C ASN A 37 -9.98 4.47 11.42
N PRO A 38 -11.03 4.99 12.09
CA PRO A 38 -11.18 4.85 13.53
C PRO A 38 -11.37 3.38 13.92
N GLY A 39 -10.88 3.00 15.11
CA GLY A 39 -11.00 1.64 15.65
C GLY A 39 -9.97 0.64 15.11
N TYR A 40 -8.90 1.12 14.48
CA TYR A 40 -7.69 0.33 14.22
C TYR A 40 -6.55 0.80 15.13
N ASP A 41 -5.84 -0.16 15.71
CA ASP A 41 -4.48 0.06 16.21
C ASP A 41 -3.52 0.13 15.04
N TYR A 42 -2.57 1.06 15.06
CA TYR A 42 -1.68 1.28 13.92
C TYR A 42 -0.24 0.89 14.22
N ALA A 43 0.43 0.39 13.18
CA ALA A 43 1.89 0.23 13.13
C ALA A 43 2.43 0.95 11.90
N THR A 44 3.71 1.31 11.89
CA THR A 44 4.34 1.95 10.74
C THR A 44 5.67 1.28 10.41
N LEU A 45 5.88 0.98 9.13
CA LEU A 45 7.16 0.57 8.59
C LEU A 45 7.71 1.63 7.65
N PHE A 46 8.98 1.97 7.84
CA PHE A 46 9.70 2.93 7.02
C PHE A 46 10.69 2.21 6.13
N ARG A 47 10.48 2.33 4.82
CA ARG A 47 11.34 1.79 3.77
C ARG A 47 11.77 0.33 4.02
N PRO A 48 10.81 -0.60 4.24
CA PRO A 48 11.13 -1.99 4.53
C PRO A 48 11.81 -2.69 3.34
N ASN A 49 12.43 -3.84 3.58
CA ASN A 49 12.72 -4.78 2.49
C ASN A 49 11.44 -5.54 2.11
N VAL A 50 11.53 -6.37 1.06
CA VAL A 50 10.40 -7.21 0.62
C VAL A 50 9.91 -8.12 1.74
N ASP A 51 10.82 -8.90 2.35
CA ASP A 51 10.46 -9.90 3.36
C ASP A 51 9.72 -9.28 4.57
N ASN A 52 10.23 -8.17 5.12
CA ASN A 52 9.61 -7.48 6.24
C ASN A 52 8.25 -6.89 5.84
N ALA A 53 8.11 -6.39 4.60
CA ALA A 53 6.83 -5.88 4.12
C ALA A 53 5.80 -7.02 3.99
N VAL A 54 6.19 -8.13 3.36
CA VAL A 54 5.34 -9.30 3.19
C VAL A 54 4.86 -9.83 4.53
N GLN A 55 5.78 -10.09 5.48
CA GLN A 55 5.44 -10.59 6.81
C GLN A 55 4.52 -9.63 7.59
N ALA A 56 4.81 -8.33 7.55
CA ALA A 56 4.01 -7.34 8.27
C ALA A 56 2.60 -7.19 7.66
N ILE A 57 2.49 -7.18 6.32
CA ILE A 57 1.19 -7.12 5.64
C ILE A 57 0.40 -8.41 5.91
N ALA A 58 1.05 -9.57 5.90
CA ALA A 58 0.40 -10.84 6.23
C ALA A 58 -0.20 -10.83 7.65
N GLN A 59 0.41 -10.13 8.59
CA GLN A 59 -0.11 -10.00 9.95
C GLN A 59 -1.14 -8.88 10.14
N ALA A 60 -1.28 -7.92 9.23
CA ALA A 60 -2.21 -6.80 9.37
C ALA A 60 -3.68 -7.20 9.10
N ASP A 61 -4.62 -6.34 9.46
CA ASP A 61 -6.03 -6.44 9.07
C ASP A 61 -6.39 -5.45 7.95
N ALA A 62 -5.62 -4.37 7.83
CA ALA A 62 -5.67 -3.42 6.73
C ALA A 62 -4.29 -2.81 6.47
N PHE A 63 -4.09 -2.30 5.27
CA PHE A 63 -2.79 -1.80 4.81
C PHE A 63 -2.92 -0.49 4.02
N ILE A 64 -2.07 0.50 4.34
CA ILE A 64 -1.95 1.77 3.62
C ILE A 64 -0.49 1.99 3.25
N TYR A 65 -0.24 2.14 1.96
CA TYR A 65 1.07 2.48 1.41
C TYR A 65 1.14 3.92 0.94
N TYR A 66 2.29 4.55 1.14
CA TYR A 66 2.67 5.82 0.54
C TYR A 66 4.08 5.77 -0.02
N GLY A 67 4.23 6.10 -1.30
CA GLY A 67 5.53 6.19 -1.94
C GLY A 67 5.45 6.03 -3.45
N HIS A 68 6.59 5.75 -4.07
CA HIS A 68 6.65 5.50 -5.50
C HIS A 68 5.95 4.20 -5.89
N GLY A 69 5.23 4.26 -6.99
CA GLY A 69 4.42 3.19 -7.55
C GLY A 69 4.34 3.33 -9.06
N ASN A 70 3.91 2.25 -9.72
CA ASN A 70 3.56 2.21 -11.12
C ASN A 70 2.58 1.06 -11.36
N SER A 71 2.22 0.92 -12.64
CA SER A 71 1.61 -0.28 -13.20
C SER A 71 2.46 -1.51 -12.87
N GLY A 72 2.04 -2.31 -11.88
CA GLY A 72 2.67 -3.57 -11.53
C GLY A 72 3.52 -3.59 -10.25
N GLY A 73 3.54 -2.52 -9.44
CA GLY A 73 4.16 -2.61 -8.12
C GLY A 73 4.31 -1.31 -7.33
N ILE A 74 4.85 -1.48 -6.11
CA ILE A 74 5.21 -0.40 -5.18
C ILE A 74 6.67 -0.51 -4.76
N TRP A 75 7.34 0.61 -4.57
CA TRP A 75 8.77 0.65 -4.23
C TRP A 75 8.90 0.69 -2.72
N LEU A 76 9.64 -0.26 -2.15
CA LEU A 76 9.79 -0.35 -0.70
C LEU A 76 11.02 0.43 -0.23
N ARG A 77 12.18 0.19 -0.82
CA ARG A 77 13.41 0.93 -0.52
C ARG A 77 14.41 0.87 -1.66
N HIS A 78 15.27 1.88 -1.76
CA HIS A 78 16.50 1.74 -2.53
C HIS A 78 17.42 0.71 -1.88
N ARG A 79 17.94 -0.22 -2.69
CA ARG A 79 19.03 -1.09 -2.25
C ARG A 79 20.33 -0.28 -2.31
N SER A 80 20.98 -0.11 -1.17
CA SER A 80 22.29 0.57 -1.12
C SER A 80 23.28 -0.11 -2.07
N GLY A 81 23.88 0.67 -2.97
CA GLY A 81 24.86 0.17 -3.95
C GLY A 81 24.31 -0.51 -5.19
N SER A 82 22.98 -0.51 -5.43
CA SER A 82 22.42 -0.93 -6.72
C SER A 82 21.47 0.12 -7.29
N SER A 83 21.37 0.16 -8.62
CA SER A 83 20.40 0.98 -9.35
C SER A 83 18.97 0.47 -9.24
N MET A 84 18.74 -0.67 -8.57
CA MET A 84 17.42 -1.31 -8.48
C MET A 84 16.81 -1.14 -7.09
N SER A 85 15.71 -0.40 -7.01
CA SER A 85 14.86 -0.37 -5.82
C SER A 85 14.21 -1.74 -5.59
N GLN A 86 14.13 -2.16 -4.33
CA GLN A 86 13.32 -3.30 -3.96
C GLN A 86 11.85 -2.92 -4.12
N ARG A 87 11.10 -3.75 -4.85
CA ARG A 87 9.68 -3.53 -5.11
C ARG A 87 8.86 -4.72 -4.65
N LEU A 88 7.62 -4.45 -4.27
CA LEU A 88 6.59 -5.45 -4.07
C LEU A 88 5.73 -5.48 -5.34
N ALA A 89 5.73 -6.62 -6.02
CA ALA A 89 4.99 -6.89 -7.26
C ALA A 89 3.95 -8.00 -7.03
N ALA A 90 3.22 -8.39 -8.08
CA ALA A 90 2.11 -9.35 -7.97
C ALA A 90 2.54 -10.69 -7.34
N ALA A 91 3.76 -11.16 -7.62
CA ALA A 91 4.31 -12.38 -7.04
C ALA A 91 4.41 -12.29 -5.50
N GLU A 92 4.92 -11.18 -4.97
CA GLU A 92 5.01 -10.97 -3.52
C GLU A 92 3.63 -10.77 -2.87
N VAL A 93 2.65 -10.19 -3.59
CA VAL A 93 1.26 -10.12 -3.11
C VAL A 93 0.65 -11.51 -2.96
N ARG A 94 0.91 -12.41 -3.92
CA ARG A 94 0.47 -13.81 -3.81
C ARG A 94 1.17 -14.55 -2.68
N GLN A 95 2.44 -14.24 -2.40
CA GLN A 95 3.11 -14.76 -1.21
C GLN A 95 2.42 -14.32 0.09
N ILE A 96 1.96 -13.06 0.18
CA ILE A 96 1.16 -12.59 1.32
C ILE A 96 -0.12 -13.43 1.47
N ALA A 97 -0.77 -13.82 0.36
CA ALA A 97 -1.95 -14.68 0.38
C ALA A 97 -1.68 -16.02 1.08
N GLU A 98 -0.60 -16.67 0.67
CA GLU A 98 -0.18 -17.96 1.21
C GLU A 98 0.22 -17.86 2.68
N GLU A 99 0.98 -16.82 3.06
CA GLU A 99 1.36 -16.58 4.45
C GLU A 99 0.12 -16.36 5.34
N ARG A 100 -0.85 -15.56 4.89
CA ARG A 100 -2.12 -15.36 5.63
C ARG A 100 -2.88 -16.66 5.81
N LYS A 101 -2.97 -17.47 4.76
CA LYS A 101 -3.64 -18.78 4.77
C LYS A 101 -2.98 -19.72 5.79
N GLN A 102 -1.64 -19.78 5.81
CA GLN A 102 -0.88 -20.58 6.78
C GLN A 102 -1.11 -20.11 8.23
N MET A 103 -1.31 -18.81 8.44
CA MET A 103 -1.65 -18.23 9.75
C MET A 103 -3.15 -18.36 10.11
N GLY A 104 -3.99 -18.93 9.24
CA GLY A 104 -5.44 -19.00 9.45
C GLY A 104 -6.15 -17.64 9.41
N LYS A 105 -5.55 -16.62 8.78
CA LYS A 105 -6.13 -15.28 8.65
C LYS A 105 -7.00 -15.17 7.42
N GLY A 106 -8.14 -14.49 7.56
CA GLY A 106 -9.00 -14.13 6.44
C GLY A 106 -8.38 -13.05 5.52
N PRO A 107 -9.11 -12.55 4.51
CA PRO A 107 -8.64 -11.44 3.68
C PRO A 107 -8.44 -10.16 4.51
N LEU A 108 -7.57 -9.27 4.04
CA LEU A 108 -7.47 -7.90 4.53
C LEU A 108 -8.79 -7.17 4.29
N ASN A 109 -9.20 -6.30 5.22
CA ASN A 109 -10.40 -5.48 5.07
C ASN A 109 -10.27 -4.51 3.88
N PHE A 110 -9.09 -3.92 3.72
CA PHE A 110 -8.73 -3.15 2.53
C PHE A 110 -7.22 -2.99 2.40
N VAL A 111 -6.80 -2.70 1.17
CA VAL A 111 -5.48 -2.15 0.84
C VAL A 111 -5.66 -0.79 0.17
N GLN A 112 -4.86 0.19 0.56
CA GLN A 112 -4.78 1.47 -0.10
C GLN A 112 -3.36 1.78 -0.54
N ILE A 113 -3.19 2.06 -1.82
CA ILE A 113 -1.89 2.31 -2.44
C ILE A 113 -1.86 3.75 -2.93
N ALA A 114 -1.19 4.63 -2.16
CA ALA A 114 -0.91 5.99 -2.58
C ALA A 114 0.43 6.06 -3.34
N GLY A 115 0.37 5.64 -4.60
CA GLY A 115 1.45 5.74 -5.59
C GLY A 115 0.89 6.05 -6.98
N CYS A 116 1.72 6.60 -7.86
CA CYS A 116 1.30 6.90 -9.24
C CYS A 116 0.97 5.62 -10.01
N ASP A 117 -0.09 5.65 -10.81
CA ASP A 117 -0.41 4.61 -11.80
C ASP A 117 -0.52 3.16 -11.28
N THR A 118 -0.67 2.97 -9.96
CA THR A 118 -0.70 1.64 -9.32
C THR A 118 -1.96 0.85 -9.59
N LEU A 119 -2.99 1.44 -10.20
CA LEU A 119 -4.22 0.76 -10.61
C LEU A 119 -4.41 0.73 -12.13
N ARG A 120 -3.31 0.68 -12.91
CA ARG A 120 -3.34 0.48 -14.37
C ARG A 120 -3.15 -0.96 -14.82
N ASP A 121 -2.55 -1.79 -13.98
CA ASP A 121 -2.26 -3.20 -14.29
C ASP A 121 -3.31 -4.12 -13.64
N GLN A 122 -4.03 -4.87 -14.47
CA GLN A 122 -5.07 -5.78 -13.99
C GLN A 122 -4.48 -6.96 -13.21
N GLU A 123 -3.31 -7.50 -13.61
CA GLU A 123 -2.69 -8.62 -12.87
C GLU A 123 -2.35 -8.22 -11.44
N TRP A 124 -1.83 -7.01 -11.28
CA TRP A 124 -1.53 -6.42 -9.98
C TRP A 124 -2.78 -6.19 -9.14
N ILE A 125 -3.86 -5.69 -9.74
CA ILE A 125 -5.14 -5.49 -9.04
C ILE A 125 -5.71 -6.83 -8.59
N ASP A 126 -5.71 -7.83 -9.47
CA ASP A 126 -6.24 -9.16 -9.20
C ASP A 126 -5.47 -9.84 -8.07
N ALA A 127 -4.14 -9.76 -8.06
CA ALA A 127 -3.31 -10.27 -6.96
C ALA A 127 -3.71 -9.65 -5.61
N TRP A 128 -4.01 -8.35 -5.56
CA TRP A 128 -4.50 -7.71 -4.33
C TRP A 128 -5.92 -8.14 -3.95
N LEU A 129 -6.80 -8.39 -4.93
CA LEU A 129 -8.16 -8.88 -4.68
C LEU A 129 -8.18 -10.33 -4.18
N GLU A 130 -7.14 -11.13 -4.44
CA GLU A 130 -6.97 -12.44 -3.83
C GLU A 130 -6.80 -12.35 -2.30
N VAL A 131 -6.15 -11.28 -1.81
CA VAL A 131 -5.79 -11.11 -0.39
C VAL A 131 -6.60 -10.06 0.36
N ALA A 132 -7.35 -9.20 -0.33
CA ALA A 132 -8.09 -8.10 0.28
C ALA A 132 -9.54 -8.02 -0.22
N MET A 133 -10.44 -7.51 0.62
CA MET A 133 -11.84 -7.27 0.27
C MET A 133 -12.00 -6.04 -0.64
N GLU A 134 -11.13 -5.04 -0.49
CA GLU A 134 -11.16 -3.81 -1.27
C GLU A 134 -9.73 -3.32 -1.57
N VAL A 135 -9.50 -2.92 -2.81
CA VAL A 135 -8.24 -2.33 -3.29
C VAL A 135 -8.49 -0.88 -3.69
N ARG A 136 -7.75 0.04 -3.09
CA ARG A 136 -7.82 1.48 -3.33
C ARG A 136 -6.50 2.01 -3.86
N GLY A 137 -6.53 3.02 -4.71
CA GLY A 137 -5.31 3.61 -5.25
C GLY A 137 -5.60 4.54 -6.43
N PHE A 138 -4.61 4.70 -7.32
CA PHE A 138 -4.67 5.69 -8.39
C PHE A 138 -4.20 5.10 -9.72
N ASP A 139 -4.87 5.45 -10.81
CA ASP A 139 -4.51 5.12 -12.20
C ASP A 139 -3.94 6.34 -12.95
N GLU A 140 -3.69 7.42 -12.23
CA GLU A 140 -3.05 8.64 -12.72
C GLU A 140 -1.87 9.00 -11.81
N VAL A 141 -1.07 9.97 -12.25
CA VAL A 141 0.00 10.57 -11.47
C VAL A 141 -0.58 11.29 -10.26
N THR A 142 -0.15 10.91 -9.05
CA THR A 142 -0.64 11.48 -7.77
C THR A 142 0.00 12.81 -7.40
N TYR A 143 1.10 13.19 -8.06
CA TYR A 143 1.75 14.49 -7.90
C TYR A 143 2.18 15.06 -9.25
N ASN A 144 1.60 16.21 -9.63
CA ASN A 144 2.00 16.96 -10.81
C ASN A 144 2.45 18.37 -10.40
N TRP A 145 3.73 18.68 -10.55
CA TRP A 145 4.29 19.99 -10.20
C TRP A 145 3.65 21.15 -10.96
N ARG A 146 3.12 20.92 -12.17
CA ARG A 146 2.41 21.93 -12.97
C ARG A 146 1.00 22.20 -12.44
N ARG A 147 0.44 21.30 -11.62
CA ARG A 147 -0.88 21.40 -10.99
C ARG A 147 -0.83 20.83 -9.56
N PRO A 148 -0.09 21.48 -8.64
CA PRO A 148 0.26 20.89 -7.33
C PRO A 148 -0.93 20.65 -6.41
N PHE A 149 -2.09 21.27 -6.69
CA PHE A 149 -3.33 21.11 -5.93
C PHE A 149 -4.33 20.14 -6.56
N ARG A 150 -4.06 19.60 -7.76
CA ARG A 150 -4.93 18.59 -8.38
C ARG A 150 -4.60 17.24 -7.76
N ILE A 151 -5.47 16.76 -6.89
CA ILE A 151 -5.42 15.39 -6.37
C ILE A 151 -6.29 14.52 -7.29
N PRO A 152 -5.74 13.49 -7.94
CA PRO A 152 -6.56 12.57 -8.74
C PRO A 152 -7.57 11.84 -7.85
N LYS A 153 -8.69 11.42 -8.44
CA LYS A 153 -9.72 10.67 -7.72
C LYS A 153 -9.20 9.26 -7.44
N GLU A 154 -9.28 8.83 -6.19
CA GLU A 154 -8.99 7.44 -5.82
C GLU A 154 -9.98 6.49 -6.49
N LYS A 155 -9.46 5.43 -7.10
CA LYS A 155 -10.25 4.31 -7.63
C LYS A 155 -10.32 3.17 -6.62
N ARG A 156 -11.40 2.39 -6.73
CA ARG A 156 -11.71 1.27 -5.83
C ARG A 156 -12.14 0.06 -6.62
N PHE A 157 -11.58 -1.08 -6.25
CA PHE A 157 -11.96 -2.40 -6.74
C PHE A 157 -12.36 -3.24 -5.53
N ARG A 158 -13.40 -4.06 -5.68
CA ARG A 158 -13.89 -4.93 -4.61
C ARG A 158 -13.88 -6.36 -5.08
N ARG A 159 -13.57 -7.27 -4.16
CA ARG A 159 -13.73 -8.69 -4.41
C ARG A 159 -15.22 -8.95 -4.68
N PRO A 160 -15.58 -9.70 -5.74
CA PRO A 160 -16.97 -10.09 -5.96
C PRO A 160 -17.50 -10.82 -4.73
N SER A 161 -18.68 -10.44 -4.25
CA SER A 161 -19.37 -11.16 -3.19
C SER A 161 -19.78 -12.52 -3.74
N SER A 162 -19.18 -13.60 -3.23
CA SER A 162 -19.63 -14.98 -3.48
C SER A 162 -20.99 -15.23 -2.84
#